data_AF-A0A1Q2HZQ0-F1
#
_entry.id   AF-A0A1Q2HZQ0-F1
#
_cell.length_a   1.000
_cell.length_b   1.000
_cell.length_c   1.000
_cell.angle_alpha   90.00
_cell.angle_beta   90.00
_cell.angle_gamma   90.00
#
_symmetry.space_group_name_H-M   'P 1'
#
loop_
_entity.id
_entity.type
_entity.pdbx_description
1 polymer ?
#
loop_
_entity_poly.entity_id
_entity_poly.type
_entity_poly.pdbx_seq_one_letter_code
_entity_poly.pdbx_strand_id
1 'polypeptide(L)'
;MKLSRPIALGTAAALTMTAIHAPVYSFAAEQGAFTASNGVTIQYVKGSEGDNGAYVFLGGDGTVAQMKPGSPFTTTMSSVTERHDVSGYFLVPPNKDHSWWQGKSFDTLETWCVAVREFINSLETDNVEVMGYSGGAEFIGRHLLRTNTGWTPENFSASMVGGGGTSGNPVTPPAAGKETTPLLWIVGERDTYSLLYPTWSALESSKESRTEYENAGFTDSRIRVLPNTDHYQYDFPALLDERLNAMSSSAPAPAPAPALPSAPAPAPAPAPAPISAPTPAPVPPLPVESGAPVSPAPAPSAPGAPGAPSPEPKLPAGESSAPAAQPKRPSSAPATDEPASDRPRQSSRGNALLAQLRRMILNFIISHYLTRGQ
;
A
#
# COMPACT_ATOMS: atom_id res chain seq x y z
N MET A 1 14.63 4.68 86.93
CA MET A 1 14.50 6.01 86.29
C MET A 1 13.95 5.80 84.89
N LYS A 2 12.94 6.58 84.52
CA LYS A 2 12.14 6.67 83.27
C LYS A 2 12.91 6.33 81.96
N LEU A 3 12.33 5.88 80.84
CA LEU A 3 11.07 6.28 80.18
C LEU A 3 10.66 5.26 79.10
N SER A 4 9.34 5.09 78.95
CA SER A 4 8.61 4.29 77.96
C SER A 4 8.62 4.92 76.55
N ARG A 5 8.54 4.09 75.49
CA ARG A 5 7.82 4.44 74.25
C ARG A 5 7.11 3.20 73.65
N PRO A 6 5.82 3.29 73.32
CA PRO A 6 5.07 2.23 72.63
C PRO A 6 5.27 2.29 71.11
N ILE A 7 5.23 1.11 70.49
CA ILE A 7 5.21 0.91 69.03
C ILE A 7 3.81 1.29 68.53
N ALA A 8 3.74 2.26 67.62
CA ALA A 8 2.51 2.62 66.93
C ALA A 8 2.16 1.54 65.90
N LEU A 9 0.94 0.99 65.98
CA LEU A 9 0.31 0.27 64.89
C LEU A 9 0.00 1.28 63.78
N GLY A 10 0.75 1.20 62.67
CA GLY A 10 0.40 1.85 61.42
C GLY A 10 -0.68 1.04 60.70
N THR A 11 -1.87 1.62 60.57
CA THR A 11 -2.94 1.18 59.68
C THR A 11 -2.44 1.09 58.25
N ALA A 12 -2.51 -0.10 57.64
CA ALA A 12 -2.31 -0.27 56.21
C ALA A 12 -3.49 0.38 55.47
N ALA A 13 -3.24 1.51 54.81
CA ALA A 13 -4.13 2.04 53.80
C ALA A 13 -4.13 1.05 52.63
N ALA A 14 -5.28 0.44 52.35
CA ALA A 14 -5.49 -0.32 51.13
C ALA A 14 -5.42 0.64 49.94
N LEU A 15 -4.30 0.64 49.21
CA LEU A 15 -4.29 1.14 47.84
C LEU A 15 -5.16 0.19 47.03
N THR A 16 -6.36 0.65 46.67
CA THR A 16 -7.09 0.09 45.54
C THR A 16 -6.25 0.34 44.29
N MET A 17 -5.52 -0.68 43.84
CA MET A 17 -4.98 -0.68 42.50
C MET A 17 -6.18 -0.74 41.55
N THR A 18 -6.48 0.38 40.91
CA THR A 18 -7.20 0.35 39.64
C THR A 18 -6.38 -0.53 38.72
N ALA A 19 -6.89 -1.72 38.43
CA ALA A 19 -6.34 -2.57 37.39
C ALA A 19 -6.32 -1.75 36.10
N ILE A 20 -5.13 -1.35 35.66
CA ILE A 20 -4.89 -0.91 34.30
C ILE A 20 -5.33 -2.10 33.46
N HIS A 21 -6.49 -2.01 32.82
CA HIS A 21 -6.91 -3.01 31.85
C HIS A 21 -5.84 -2.99 30.77
N ALA A 22 -5.03 -4.05 30.70
CA ALA A 22 -4.34 -4.36 29.46
C ALA A 22 -5.43 -4.39 28.37
N PRO A 23 -5.25 -3.71 27.23
CA PRO A 23 -6.24 -3.77 26.17
C PRO A 23 -6.50 -5.24 25.88
N VAL A 24 -7.77 -5.64 26.03
CA VAL A 24 -8.19 -7.00 25.74
C VAL A 24 -8.06 -7.14 24.23
N TYR A 25 -7.01 -7.82 23.82
CA TYR A 25 -6.82 -8.28 22.45
C TYR A 25 -8.08 -9.04 22.04
N SER A 26 -8.83 -8.50 21.07
CA SER A 26 -10.18 -9.02 20.79
C SER A 26 -10.18 -9.94 19.58
N PHE A 27 -9.23 -9.79 18.65
CA PHE A 27 -9.12 -10.64 17.48
C PHE A 27 -8.23 -11.86 17.71
N ALA A 28 -8.77 -13.06 17.47
CA ALA A 28 -7.98 -14.27 17.43
C ALA A 28 -7.31 -14.38 16.06
N ALA A 29 -5.97 -14.33 16.01
CA ALA A 29 -5.26 -14.40 14.73
C ALA A 29 -5.62 -15.67 13.93
N GLU A 30 -6.00 -15.49 12.66
CA GLU A 30 -6.48 -16.55 11.79
C GLU A 30 -5.45 -16.85 10.70
N GLN A 31 -5.27 -18.13 10.37
CA GLN A 31 -4.47 -18.51 9.21
C GLN A 31 -5.38 -18.63 7.98
N GLY A 32 -4.97 -18.00 6.88
CA GLY A 32 -5.68 -18.03 5.62
C GLY A 32 -4.75 -18.34 4.44
N ALA A 33 -5.38 -18.58 3.29
CA ALA A 33 -4.70 -18.75 2.02
C ALA A 33 -5.45 -17.99 0.94
N PHE A 34 -4.70 -17.36 0.04
CA PHE A 34 -5.23 -16.69 -1.15
C PHE A 34 -4.59 -17.32 -2.38
N THR A 35 -5.41 -17.77 -3.33
CA THR A 35 -4.94 -18.31 -4.61
C THR A 35 -5.23 -17.31 -5.70
N ALA A 36 -4.17 -16.77 -6.29
CA ALA A 36 -4.23 -15.81 -7.38
C ALA A 36 -4.62 -16.47 -8.71
N SER A 37 -5.00 -15.65 -9.69
CA SER A 37 -5.42 -16.07 -11.03
C SER A 37 -4.35 -16.90 -11.76
N ASN A 38 -3.08 -16.66 -11.45
CA ASN A 38 -1.93 -17.39 -12.01
C ASN A 38 -1.61 -18.71 -11.27
N GLY A 39 -2.46 -19.12 -10.32
CA GLY A 39 -2.33 -20.36 -9.54
C GLY A 39 -1.35 -20.28 -8.36
N VAL A 40 -0.65 -19.16 -8.16
CA VAL A 40 0.20 -18.98 -6.98
C VAL A 40 -0.68 -18.81 -5.75
N THR A 41 -0.39 -19.59 -4.71
CA THR A 41 -1.07 -19.47 -3.41
C THR A 41 -0.16 -18.79 -2.40
N ILE A 42 -0.64 -17.70 -1.82
CA ILE A 42 -0.01 -16.99 -0.70
C ILE A 42 -0.71 -17.43 0.58
N GLN A 43 0.07 -17.96 1.52
CA GLN A 43 -0.39 -18.20 2.89
C GLN A 43 -0.27 -16.89 3.67
N TYR A 44 -1.20 -16.61 4.57
CA TYR A 44 -1.15 -15.42 5.40
C TYR A 44 -1.70 -15.67 6.80
N VAL A 45 -1.34 -14.78 7.72
CA VAL A 45 -2.01 -14.64 9.01
C VAL A 45 -2.78 -13.34 9.02
N LYS A 46 -4.09 -13.39 9.26
CA LYS A 46 -4.90 -12.22 9.59
C LYS A 46 -4.80 -12.01 11.09
N GLY A 47 -4.29 -10.85 11.50
CA GLY A 47 -3.99 -10.56 12.91
C GLY A 47 -5.00 -9.64 13.57
N SER A 48 -5.73 -8.84 12.78
CA SER A 48 -6.79 -7.94 13.24
C SER A 48 -7.82 -7.72 12.14
N GLU A 49 -9.00 -7.28 12.53
CA GLU A 49 -10.04 -6.70 11.67
C GLU A 49 -10.12 -5.21 11.96
N GLY A 50 -10.46 -4.42 10.95
CA GLY A 50 -10.78 -3.00 11.12
C GLY A 50 -11.25 -2.35 9.83
N ASP A 51 -11.97 -1.24 9.97
CA ASP A 51 -12.72 -0.57 8.90
C ASP A 51 -11.94 0.56 8.21
N ASN A 52 -10.82 1.03 8.77
CA ASN A 52 -10.08 2.19 8.28
C ASN A 52 -8.99 1.87 7.23
N GLY A 53 -8.87 0.61 6.82
CA GLY A 53 -7.94 0.20 5.78
C GLY A 53 -7.26 -1.14 6.06
N ALA A 54 -6.18 -1.38 5.33
CA ALA A 54 -5.37 -2.59 5.48
C ALA A 54 -3.89 -2.31 5.66
N TYR A 55 -3.28 -3.11 6.51
CA TYR A 55 -1.83 -3.24 6.68
C TYR A 55 -1.38 -4.61 6.15
N VAL A 56 -0.38 -4.61 5.27
CA VAL A 56 0.18 -5.84 4.69
C VAL A 56 1.67 -5.91 5.00
N PHE A 57 2.10 -6.94 5.72
CA PHE A 57 3.50 -7.16 6.06
C PHE A 57 4.14 -8.27 5.23
N LEU A 58 5.32 -7.98 4.67
CA LEU A 58 6.19 -8.92 3.97
C LEU A 58 7.49 -9.09 4.77
N GLY A 59 7.63 -10.22 5.46
CA GLY A 59 8.79 -10.48 6.32
C GLY A 59 10.12 -10.66 5.58
N GLY A 60 11.21 -10.66 6.34
CA GLY A 60 12.57 -10.93 5.84
C GLY A 60 12.92 -12.42 5.75
N ASP A 61 14.14 -12.71 5.31
CA ASP A 61 14.65 -14.08 5.20
C ASP A 61 14.62 -14.79 6.56
N GLY A 62 13.95 -15.95 6.61
CA GLY A 62 13.87 -16.76 7.82
C GLY A 62 12.88 -16.25 8.88
N THR A 63 12.10 -15.21 8.59
CA THR A 63 11.14 -14.62 9.55
C THR A 63 9.79 -15.35 9.62
N VAL A 64 9.57 -16.37 8.80
CA VAL A 64 8.27 -17.08 8.74
C VAL A 64 7.89 -17.74 10.06
N ALA A 65 8.86 -18.14 10.90
CA ALA A 65 8.57 -18.68 12.22
C ALA A 65 7.92 -17.63 13.16
N GLN A 66 8.25 -16.35 12.96
CA GLN A 66 7.70 -15.21 13.68
C GLN A 66 6.38 -14.73 13.07
N MET A 67 6.02 -15.13 11.85
CA MET A 67 4.76 -14.75 11.19
C MET A 67 3.66 -15.80 11.35
N LYS A 68 3.63 -16.51 12.49
CA LYS A 68 2.60 -17.50 12.81
C LYS A 68 1.46 -16.88 13.63
N PRO A 69 0.24 -17.46 13.61
CA PRO A 69 -0.82 -17.05 14.53
C PRO A 69 -0.35 -17.11 15.99
N GLY A 70 -0.58 -16.04 16.74
CA GLY A 70 -0.24 -15.94 18.17
C GLY A 70 1.25 -15.86 18.49
N SER A 71 2.13 -15.66 17.50
CA SER A 71 3.54 -15.38 17.80
C SER A 71 3.68 -14.03 18.52
N PRO A 72 4.76 -13.78 19.27
CA PRO A 72 5.00 -12.47 19.87
C PRO A 72 4.99 -11.33 18.85
N PHE A 73 5.54 -11.57 17.66
CA PHE A 73 5.60 -10.55 16.60
C PHE A 73 4.21 -10.24 16.03
N THR A 74 3.45 -11.26 15.59
CA THR A 74 2.10 -11.05 15.03
C THR A 74 1.17 -10.47 16.09
N THR A 75 1.23 -10.96 17.33
CA THR A 75 0.44 -10.40 18.44
C THR A 75 0.79 -8.93 18.67
N THR A 76 2.06 -8.56 18.75
CA THR A 76 2.43 -7.16 18.99
C THR A 76 2.00 -6.27 17.83
N MET A 77 2.28 -6.68 16.59
CA MET A 77 1.94 -5.89 15.41
C MET A 77 0.43 -5.74 15.23
N SER A 78 -0.36 -6.79 15.48
CA SER A 78 -1.81 -6.65 15.36
C SER A 78 -2.45 -5.89 16.52
N SER A 79 -1.82 -5.79 17.70
CA SER A 79 -2.26 -4.80 18.71
C SER A 79 -2.16 -3.37 18.20
N VAL A 80 -1.17 -3.09 17.33
CA VAL A 80 -1.03 -1.76 16.72
C VAL A 80 -2.14 -1.56 15.71
N THR A 81 -2.36 -2.50 14.78
CA THR A 81 -3.41 -2.35 13.77
C THR A 81 -4.82 -2.28 14.39
N GLU A 82 -5.12 -3.06 15.45
CA GLU A 82 -6.38 -2.96 16.20
C GLU A 82 -6.59 -1.56 16.81
N ARG A 83 -5.55 -0.95 17.39
CA ARG A 83 -5.65 0.42 17.95
C ARG A 83 -5.96 1.49 16.90
N HIS A 84 -5.63 1.22 15.64
CA HIS A 84 -5.89 2.10 14.51
C HIS A 84 -7.15 1.68 13.72
N ASP A 85 -7.85 0.64 14.15
CA ASP A 85 -9.02 0.07 13.45
C ASP A 85 -8.67 -0.25 11.98
N VAL A 86 -7.52 -0.93 11.79
CA VAL A 86 -6.98 -1.37 10.51
C VAL A 86 -6.90 -2.90 10.48
N SER A 87 -7.27 -3.50 9.36
CA SER A 87 -7.11 -4.94 9.14
C SER A 87 -5.64 -5.30 8.90
N GLY A 88 -5.07 -6.21 9.70
CA GLY A 88 -3.64 -6.55 9.65
C GLY A 88 -3.38 -7.92 9.03
N TYR A 89 -2.52 -7.97 8.00
CA TYR A 89 -2.19 -9.19 7.26
C TYR A 89 -0.67 -9.43 7.20
N PHE A 90 -0.22 -10.63 7.57
CA PHE A 90 1.19 -11.04 7.51
C PHE A 90 1.34 -12.14 6.47
N LEU A 91 1.92 -11.80 5.31
CA LEU A 91 2.00 -12.73 4.19
C LEU A 91 3.27 -13.58 4.32
N VAL A 92 3.15 -14.84 3.92
CA VAL A 92 4.23 -15.81 3.85
C VAL A 92 4.63 -15.99 2.38
N PRO A 93 5.94 -15.94 2.05
CA PRO A 93 6.38 -16.09 0.68
C PRO A 93 5.94 -17.45 0.11
N PRO A 94 5.53 -17.53 -1.17
CA PRO A 94 5.06 -18.79 -1.77
C PRO A 94 6.13 -19.90 -1.83
N ASN A 95 7.42 -19.56 -1.72
CA ASN A 95 8.48 -20.56 -1.66
C ASN A 95 8.58 -21.18 -0.26
N LYS A 96 8.82 -22.48 -0.24
CA LYS A 96 9.10 -23.23 1.01
C LYS A 96 10.43 -22.83 1.66
N ASP A 97 11.21 -21.97 1.00
CA ASP A 97 12.52 -21.48 1.44
C ASP A 97 12.42 -20.19 2.27
N HIS A 98 11.20 -19.71 2.55
CA HIS A 98 10.92 -18.65 3.54
C HIS A 98 11.58 -17.29 3.24
N SER A 99 11.71 -16.91 1.96
CA SER A 99 12.28 -15.62 1.53
C SER A 99 11.59 -15.09 0.27
N TRP A 100 11.37 -13.78 0.22
CA TRP A 100 10.63 -13.12 -0.87
C TRP A 100 11.42 -12.89 -2.17
N TRP A 101 12.68 -13.32 -2.23
CA TRP A 101 13.56 -13.09 -3.40
C TRP A 101 14.26 -14.34 -3.92
N GLN A 102 14.22 -15.48 -3.22
CA GLN A 102 14.89 -16.73 -3.66
C GLN A 102 14.04 -17.55 -4.65
N GLY A 103 13.24 -16.90 -5.49
CA GLY A 103 12.67 -17.52 -6.68
C GLY A 103 13.79 -17.91 -7.65
N LYS A 104 13.76 -19.11 -8.22
CA LYS A 104 14.86 -19.65 -9.05
C LYS A 104 15.02 -18.95 -10.42
N SER A 105 14.21 -17.94 -10.74
CA SER A 105 14.40 -17.00 -11.86
C SER A 105 13.58 -15.71 -11.67
N PHE A 106 13.94 -14.63 -12.37
CA PHE A 106 13.13 -13.39 -12.41
C PHE A 106 11.69 -13.64 -12.86
N ASP A 107 11.46 -14.57 -13.78
CA ASP A 107 10.11 -14.96 -14.25
C ASP A 107 9.26 -15.56 -13.11
N THR A 108 9.87 -16.25 -12.13
CA THR A 108 9.15 -16.72 -10.94
C THR A 108 8.77 -15.61 -9.98
N LEU A 109 9.47 -14.47 -9.98
CA LEU A 109 9.17 -13.35 -9.07
C LEU A 109 8.02 -12.49 -9.60
N GLU A 110 7.87 -12.34 -10.92
CA GLU A 110 6.68 -11.69 -11.49
C GLU A 110 5.40 -12.47 -11.16
N THR A 111 5.46 -13.81 -11.10
CA THR A 111 4.31 -14.61 -10.65
C THR A 111 3.92 -14.33 -9.20
N TRP A 112 4.87 -13.99 -8.34
CA TRP A 112 4.57 -13.60 -6.95
C TRP A 112 4.07 -12.17 -6.88
N CYS A 113 4.59 -11.26 -7.71
CA CYS A 113 4.04 -9.91 -7.83
C CYS A 113 2.56 -9.96 -8.20
N VAL A 114 2.17 -10.74 -9.22
CA VAL A 114 0.75 -10.91 -9.58
C VAL A 114 -0.08 -11.36 -8.38
N ALA A 115 0.38 -12.36 -7.63
CA ALA A 115 -0.35 -12.86 -6.49
C ALA A 115 -0.48 -11.85 -5.34
N VAL A 116 0.57 -11.07 -5.04
CA VAL A 116 0.53 -10.03 -4.01
C VAL A 116 -0.36 -8.86 -4.44
N ARG A 117 -0.30 -8.45 -5.72
CA ARG A 117 -1.16 -7.39 -6.28
C ARG A 117 -2.63 -7.79 -6.22
N GLU A 118 -2.95 -9.02 -6.59
CA GLU A 118 -4.33 -9.53 -6.53
C GLU A 118 -4.80 -9.70 -5.08
N PHE A 119 -3.94 -10.17 -4.18
CA PHE A 119 -4.25 -10.23 -2.76
C PHE A 119 -4.61 -8.84 -2.22
N ILE A 120 -3.77 -7.83 -2.46
CA ILE A 120 -4.01 -6.45 -2.01
C ILE A 120 -5.33 -5.91 -2.58
N ASN A 121 -5.58 -6.11 -3.88
CA ASN A 121 -6.83 -5.66 -4.50
C ASN A 121 -8.07 -6.42 -4.01
N SER A 122 -7.92 -7.64 -3.49
CA SER A 122 -9.03 -8.40 -2.89
C SER A 122 -9.44 -7.90 -1.51
N LEU A 123 -8.68 -6.98 -0.91
CA LEU A 123 -9.00 -6.40 0.40
C LEU A 123 -10.11 -5.35 0.34
N GLU A 124 -10.55 -4.96 -0.87
CA GLU A 124 -11.68 -4.05 -1.12
C GLU A 124 -11.61 -2.73 -0.32
N THR A 125 -10.41 -2.17 -0.19
CA THR A 125 -10.17 -0.89 0.50
C THR A 125 -9.21 0.01 -0.26
N ASP A 126 -9.43 1.33 -0.18
CA ASP A 126 -8.57 2.34 -0.80
C ASP A 126 -7.31 2.65 0.04
N ASN A 127 -7.36 2.41 1.35
CA ASN A 127 -6.28 2.75 2.29
C ASN A 127 -5.42 1.53 2.57
N VAL A 128 -4.22 1.47 2.00
CA VAL A 128 -3.33 0.31 2.16
C VAL A 128 -1.89 0.74 2.45
N GLU A 129 -1.33 0.29 3.57
CA GLU A 129 0.11 0.36 3.85
C GLU A 129 0.72 -1.03 3.67
N VAL A 130 1.67 -1.13 2.74
CA VAL A 130 2.51 -2.31 2.58
C VAL A 130 3.85 -2.07 3.26
N MET A 131 4.23 -2.89 4.22
CA MET A 131 5.54 -2.83 4.86
C MET A 131 6.34 -4.09 4.58
N GLY A 132 7.55 -3.93 4.06
CA GLY A 132 8.51 -5.01 3.88
C GLY A 132 9.68 -4.88 4.85
N TYR A 133 10.20 -6.01 5.31
CA TYR A 133 11.48 -6.07 6.03
C TYR A 133 12.50 -6.90 5.27
N SER A 134 13.74 -6.41 5.16
CA SER A 134 14.88 -7.17 4.60
C SER A 134 14.49 -7.76 3.23
N GLY A 135 14.48 -9.08 3.06
CA GLY A 135 14.01 -9.74 1.82
C GLY A 135 12.61 -9.31 1.33
N GLY A 136 11.66 -9.02 2.22
CA GLY A 136 10.35 -8.48 1.86
C GLY A 136 10.41 -7.01 1.41
N ALA A 137 11.29 -6.20 2.01
CA ALA A 137 11.55 -4.84 1.53
C ALA A 137 12.16 -4.86 0.13
N GLU A 138 13.15 -5.73 -0.09
CA GLU A 138 13.74 -5.98 -1.41
C GLU A 138 12.68 -6.40 -2.43
N PHE A 139 11.73 -7.26 -2.06
CA PHE A 139 10.65 -7.64 -2.96
C PHE A 139 9.78 -6.45 -3.38
N ILE A 140 9.45 -5.54 -2.47
CA ILE A 140 8.68 -4.33 -2.77
C ILE A 140 9.42 -3.45 -3.79
N GLY A 141 10.65 -3.06 -3.45
CA GLY A 141 11.45 -2.12 -4.24
C GLY A 141 11.96 -2.70 -5.57
N ARG A 142 12.38 -3.97 -5.56
CA ARG A 142 12.99 -4.65 -6.73
C ARG A 142 11.96 -5.24 -7.69
N HIS A 143 10.76 -5.60 -7.22
CA HIS A 143 9.82 -6.37 -8.01
C HIS A 143 8.40 -5.79 -8.01
N LEU A 144 7.80 -5.58 -6.85
CA LEU A 144 6.36 -5.30 -6.76
C LEU A 144 5.98 -3.96 -7.42
N LEU A 145 6.72 -2.89 -7.11
CA LEU A 145 6.44 -1.52 -7.56
C LEU A 145 7.28 -1.09 -8.76
N ARG A 146 8.37 -1.81 -9.07
CA ARG A 146 9.40 -1.34 -10.00
C ARG A 146 8.91 -1.11 -11.44
N THR A 147 7.95 -1.91 -11.90
CA THR A 147 7.56 -1.98 -13.33
C THR A 147 6.17 -1.42 -13.64
N ASN A 148 5.31 -1.27 -12.62
CA ASN A 148 3.96 -0.75 -12.77
C ASN A 148 3.34 -0.43 -11.40
N THR A 149 2.74 0.75 -11.25
CA THR A 149 1.96 1.14 -10.06
C THR A 149 0.48 1.38 -10.35
N GLY A 150 0.01 1.22 -11.59
CA GLY A 150 -1.41 1.44 -11.94
C GLY A 150 -2.40 0.46 -11.31
N TRP A 151 -1.90 -0.59 -10.66
CA TRP A 151 -2.71 -1.58 -9.92
C TRP A 151 -2.93 -1.18 -8.46
N THR A 152 -2.23 -0.18 -7.93
CA THR A 152 -2.28 0.15 -6.51
C THR A 152 -3.61 0.85 -6.17
N PRO A 153 -4.19 0.57 -4.98
CA PRO A 153 -5.30 1.34 -4.44
C PRO A 153 -5.05 2.86 -4.41
N GLU A 154 -6.10 3.65 -4.18
CA GLU A 154 -6.00 5.11 -4.25
C GLU A 154 -5.02 5.68 -3.22
N ASN A 155 -5.20 5.32 -1.94
CA ASN A 155 -4.37 5.76 -0.83
C ASN A 155 -3.36 4.66 -0.45
N PHE A 156 -2.64 4.16 -1.45
CA PHE A 156 -1.56 3.20 -1.26
C PHE A 156 -0.29 3.88 -0.75
N SER A 157 0.38 3.27 0.22
CA SER A 157 1.73 3.63 0.64
C SER A 157 2.59 2.41 0.93
N ALA A 158 3.91 2.58 0.82
CA ALA A 158 4.86 1.50 1.08
C ALA A 158 6.04 1.92 1.95
N SER A 159 6.37 1.06 2.93
CA SER A 159 7.55 1.18 3.78
C SER A 159 8.53 0.03 3.55
N MET A 160 9.78 0.36 3.23
CA MET A 160 10.87 -0.59 3.02
C MET A 160 11.85 -0.51 4.19
N VAL A 161 11.76 -1.46 5.12
CA VAL A 161 12.56 -1.51 6.35
C VAL A 161 13.79 -2.39 6.17
N GLY A 162 14.99 -1.86 6.40
CA GLY A 162 16.24 -2.63 6.34
C GLY A 162 16.51 -3.27 4.98
N GLY A 163 16.21 -2.57 3.89
CA GLY A 163 16.41 -3.05 2.53
C GLY A 163 15.62 -2.23 1.51
N GLY A 164 15.14 -2.88 0.47
CA GLY A 164 14.36 -2.26 -0.61
C GLY A 164 15.21 -1.75 -1.76
N GLY A 165 16.37 -2.37 -2.00
CA GLY A 165 17.19 -2.11 -3.19
C GLY A 165 16.51 -2.56 -4.49
N THR A 166 16.88 -1.95 -5.61
CA THR A 166 16.48 -2.38 -6.95
C THR A 166 17.48 -3.35 -7.60
N SER A 167 18.66 -3.51 -7.00
CA SER A 167 19.81 -4.20 -7.59
C SER A 167 20.21 -3.67 -8.97
N GLY A 168 20.16 -2.34 -9.14
CA GLY A 168 20.54 -1.65 -10.38
C GLY A 168 19.58 -1.90 -11.55
N ASN A 169 18.39 -2.46 -11.28
CA ASN A 169 17.36 -2.60 -12.32
C ASN A 169 16.59 -1.30 -12.44
N PRO A 170 16.30 -0.82 -13.67
CA PRO A 170 15.60 0.43 -13.87
C PRO A 170 14.18 0.39 -13.27
N VAL A 171 13.78 1.53 -12.71
CA VAL A 171 12.43 1.82 -12.21
C VAL A 171 11.65 2.53 -13.31
N THR A 172 10.44 2.05 -13.62
CA THR A 172 9.55 2.74 -14.56
C THR A 172 8.89 3.94 -13.88
N PRO A 173 8.54 5.00 -14.63
CA PRO A 173 7.74 6.08 -14.08
C PRO A 173 6.44 5.61 -13.41
N PRO A 174 5.95 6.33 -12.39
CA PRO A 174 4.65 6.02 -11.79
C PRO A 174 3.54 6.10 -12.85
N ALA A 175 2.49 5.29 -12.65
CA ALA A 175 1.26 5.48 -13.40
C ALA A 175 0.68 6.88 -13.14
N ALA A 176 -0.09 7.42 -14.10
CA ALA A 176 -0.69 8.74 -13.98
C ALA A 176 -1.52 8.86 -12.69
N GLY A 177 -1.28 9.90 -11.90
CA GLY A 177 -1.92 10.12 -10.60
C GLY A 177 -1.25 9.41 -9.42
N LYS A 178 -0.21 8.60 -9.66
CA LYS A 178 0.54 7.88 -8.61
C LYS A 178 1.91 8.52 -8.31
N GLU A 179 2.20 9.70 -8.86
CA GLU A 179 3.46 10.44 -8.66
C GLU A 179 3.71 10.79 -7.19
N THR A 180 2.66 10.98 -6.40
CA THR A 180 2.71 11.32 -4.97
C THR A 180 2.49 10.12 -4.05
N THR A 181 2.54 8.89 -4.57
CA THR A 181 2.45 7.67 -3.75
C THR A 181 3.55 7.70 -2.67
N PRO A 182 3.22 7.66 -1.37
CA PRO A 182 4.22 7.74 -0.32
C PRO A 182 5.08 6.47 -0.28
N LEU A 183 6.38 6.62 -0.59
CA LEU A 183 7.37 5.55 -0.54
C LEU A 183 8.46 5.91 0.49
N LEU A 184 8.57 5.13 1.54
CA LEU A 184 9.49 5.41 2.65
C LEU A 184 10.49 4.26 2.85
N TRP A 185 11.76 4.55 2.65
CA TRP A 185 12.85 3.65 3.08
C TRP A 185 13.21 3.96 4.53
N ILE A 186 13.22 2.95 5.39
CA ILE A 186 13.58 3.06 6.81
C ILE A 186 14.76 2.13 7.05
N VAL A 187 15.92 2.68 7.38
CA VAL A 187 17.14 1.87 7.45
C VAL A 187 18.02 2.27 8.61
N GLY A 188 18.73 1.32 9.21
CA GLY A 188 19.62 1.60 10.33
C GLY A 188 20.94 2.17 9.85
N GLU A 189 21.50 3.13 10.58
CA GLU A 189 22.83 3.68 10.31
C GLU A 189 23.93 2.60 10.33
N ARG A 190 23.75 1.55 11.15
CA ARG A 190 24.67 0.42 11.27
C ARG A 190 24.25 -0.79 10.45
N ASP A 191 23.12 -0.71 9.74
CA ASP A 191 22.65 -1.76 8.83
C ASP A 191 23.42 -1.71 7.51
N THR A 192 24.70 -2.07 7.63
CA THR A 192 25.72 -1.97 6.60
C THR A 192 26.35 -3.35 6.37
N TYR A 193 27.41 -3.40 5.57
CA TYR A 193 28.19 -4.61 5.35
C TYR A 193 28.57 -5.28 6.68
N SER A 194 28.36 -6.59 6.76
CA SER A 194 28.67 -7.39 7.95
C SER A 194 29.41 -8.67 7.58
N LEU A 195 29.97 -9.37 8.56
CA LEU A 195 30.57 -10.69 8.33
C LEU A 195 29.58 -11.70 7.73
N LEU A 196 28.29 -11.56 8.05
CA LEU A 196 27.24 -12.45 7.54
C LEU A 196 26.80 -12.06 6.11
N TYR A 197 26.97 -10.79 5.74
CA TYR A 197 26.59 -10.19 4.46
C TYR A 197 27.70 -9.23 3.97
N PRO A 198 28.87 -9.77 3.56
CA PRO A 198 30.04 -8.94 3.25
C PRO A 198 29.90 -8.13 1.96
N THR A 199 28.91 -8.45 1.13
CA THR A 199 28.70 -7.84 -0.19
C THR A 199 27.38 -7.07 -0.27
N TRP A 200 26.67 -6.90 0.84
CA TRP A 200 25.37 -6.26 0.87
C TRP A 200 25.26 -5.32 2.07
N SER A 201 24.71 -4.14 1.82
CA SER A 201 24.46 -3.09 2.81
C SER A 201 23.05 -2.57 2.59
N ALA A 202 22.17 -2.78 3.58
CA ALA A 202 20.80 -2.27 3.49
C ALA A 202 20.81 -0.75 3.35
N LEU A 203 21.65 -0.05 4.13
CA LEU A 203 21.76 1.39 4.11
C LEU A 203 22.07 1.94 2.71
N GLU A 204 23.05 1.34 2.03
CA GLU A 204 23.43 1.79 0.69
C GLU A 204 22.36 1.40 -0.34
N SER A 205 21.82 0.18 -0.27
CA SER A 205 20.73 -0.27 -1.16
C SER A 205 19.46 0.58 -1.02
N SER A 206 19.09 1.01 0.20
CA SER A 206 17.95 1.88 0.44
C SER A 206 18.16 3.29 -0.14
N LYS A 207 19.36 3.87 0.03
CA LYS A 207 19.70 5.20 -0.53
C LYS A 207 19.67 5.19 -2.05
N GLU A 208 20.29 4.18 -2.66
CA GLU A 208 20.31 3.98 -4.10
C GLU A 208 18.89 3.84 -4.63
N SER A 209 18.10 2.92 -4.07
CA SER A 209 16.72 2.71 -4.54
C SER A 209 15.84 3.94 -4.36
N ARG A 210 15.92 4.67 -3.24
CA ARG A 210 15.13 5.90 -3.08
C ARG A 210 15.45 6.90 -4.20
N THR A 211 16.72 7.02 -4.54
CA THR A 211 17.19 7.91 -5.62
C THR A 211 16.69 7.46 -6.98
N GLU A 212 16.67 6.15 -7.26
CA GLU A 212 16.14 5.61 -8.52
C GLU A 212 14.63 5.85 -8.67
N TYR A 213 13.85 5.67 -7.60
CA TYR A 213 12.42 5.99 -7.63
C TYR A 213 12.17 7.49 -7.79
N GLU A 214 12.94 8.35 -7.10
CA GLU A 214 12.87 9.80 -7.33
C GLU A 214 13.15 10.16 -8.79
N ASN A 215 14.23 9.62 -9.36
CA ASN A 215 14.61 9.86 -10.76
C ASN A 215 13.58 9.34 -11.76
N ALA A 216 12.81 8.31 -11.41
CA ALA A 216 11.72 7.80 -12.25
C ALA A 216 10.47 8.69 -12.20
N GLY A 217 10.38 9.66 -11.28
CA GLY A 217 9.26 10.58 -11.16
C GLY A 217 8.37 10.38 -9.93
N PHE A 218 8.77 9.53 -8.97
CA PHE A 218 8.08 9.44 -7.67
C PHE A 218 8.47 10.62 -6.79
N THR A 219 7.55 11.57 -6.66
CA THR A 219 7.73 12.85 -5.96
C THR A 219 7.65 12.73 -4.44
N ASP A 220 7.01 11.68 -3.91
CA ASP A 220 6.95 11.41 -2.47
C ASP A 220 7.81 10.21 -2.03
N SER A 221 9.04 10.17 -2.53
CA SER A 221 10.05 9.16 -2.17
C SER A 221 10.97 9.70 -1.07
N ARG A 222 10.96 9.07 0.11
CA ARG A 222 11.67 9.53 1.32
C ARG A 222 12.56 8.44 1.89
N ILE A 223 13.61 8.84 2.62
CA ILE A 223 14.44 7.92 3.39
C ILE A 223 14.60 8.43 4.83
N ARG A 224 14.51 7.52 5.80
CA ARG A 224 14.83 7.74 7.20
C ARG A 224 15.96 6.82 7.63
N VAL A 225 17.05 7.41 8.09
CA VAL A 225 18.17 6.67 8.69
C VAL A 225 18.03 6.70 10.22
N LEU A 226 17.91 5.53 10.83
CA LEU A 226 17.78 5.37 12.28
C LEU A 226 19.17 5.31 12.93
N PRO A 227 19.50 6.22 13.85
CA PRO A 227 20.82 6.24 14.48
C PRO A 227 21.03 4.98 15.32
N ASN A 228 22.28 4.50 15.39
CA ASN A 228 22.65 3.37 16.24
C ASN A 228 21.75 2.12 16.09
N THR A 229 21.19 1.89 14.90
CA THR A 229 20.31 0.75 14.61
C THR A 229 20.98 -0.14 13.59
N ASP A 230 21.06 -1.44 13.87
CA ASP A 230 21.50 -2.46 12.91
C ASP A 230 20.31 -3.21 12.28
N HIS A 231 20.61 -4.21 11.45
CA HIS A 231 19.61 -4.98 10.69
C HIS A 231 18.54 -5.66 11.54
N TYR A 232 18.76 -5.87 12.84
CA TYR A 232 17.91 -6.67 13.72
C TYR A 232 17.25 -5.85 14.83
N GLN A 233 17.46 -4.54 14.86
CA GLN A 233 17.09 -3.67 15.98
C GLN A 233 15.93 -2.72 15.68
N TYR A 234 15.19 -2.96 14.59
CA TYR A 234 14.03 -2.13 14.25
C TYR A 234 12.88 -2.30 15.24
N ASP A 235 12.35 -1.18 15.73
CA ASP A 235 11.12 -1.14 16.53
C ASP A 235 9.89 -1.15 15.62
N PHE A 236 9.57 -2.33 15.07
CA PHE A 236 8.43 -2.48 14.14
C PHE A 236 7.10 -1.94 14.67
N PRO A 237 6.72 -2.15 15.95
CA PRO A 237 5.49 -1.58 16.49
C PRO A 237 5.47 -0.05 16.42
N ALA A 238 6.55 0.63 16.82
CA ALA A 238 6.62 2.09 16.75
C ALA A 238 6.64 2.59 15.29
N LEU A 239 7.37 1.90 14.41
CA LEU A 239 7.37 2.20 12.98
C LEU A 239 5.96 2.09 12.40
N LEU A 240 5.25 1.00 12.68
CA LEU A 240 3.90 0.80 12.19
C LEU A 240 2.92 1.83 12.73
N ASP A 241 2.98 2.14 14.03
CA ASP A 241 2.09 3.13 14.65
C ASP A 241 2.19 4.50 13.95
N GLU A 242 3.42 4.94 13.65
CA GLU A 242 3.66 6.16 12.87
C GLU A 242 3.06 6.08 11.45
N ARG A 243 3.20 4.94 10.77
CA ARG A 243 2.67 4.75 9.42
C ARG A 243 1.15 4.78 9.39
N LEU A 244 0.47 4.14 10.34
CA LEU A 244 -0.99 4.12 10.41
C LEU A 244 -1.58 5.49 10.81
N ASN A 245 -0.89 6.25 11.68
CA ASN A 245 -1.22 7.65 11.94
C ASN A 245 -1.16 8.51 10.66
N ALA A 246 -0.13 8.31 9.84
CA ALA A 246 0.03 9.03 8.58
C ALA A 246 -1.06 8.65 7.56
N MET A 247 -1.38 7.36 7.44
CA MET A 247 -2.46 6.85 6.58
C MET A 247 -3.82 7.48 6.95
N SER A 248 -4.13 7.51 8.25
CA SER A 248 -5.38 8.09 8.75
C SER A 248 -5.46 9.61 8.50
N SER A 249 -4.31 10.28 8.45
CA SER A 249 -4.23 11.73 8.17
C SER A 249 -4.32 12.06 6.68
N SER A 250 -4.05 11.10 5.80
CA SER A 250 -4.17 11.26 4.34
C SER A 250 -5.55 10.86 3.78
N ALA A 251 -6.38 10.18 4.57
CA ALA A 251 -7.74 9.85 4.16
C ALA A 251 -8.53 11.13 3.84
N PRO A 252 -9.26 11.20 2.71
CA PRO A 252 -10.14 12.32 2.43
C PRO A 252 -11.06 12.54 3.63
N ALA A 253 -11.16 13.79 4.11
CA ALA A 253 -12.16 14.13 5.12
C ALA A 253 -13.52 13.58 4.65
N PRO A 254 -14.33 12.97 5.53
CA PRO A 254 -15.65 12.50 5.14
C PRO A 254 -16.35 13.66 4.43
N ALA A 255 -16.88 13.38 3.24
CA ALA A 255 -17.61 14.37 2.46
C ALA A 255 -18.56 15.09 3.43
N PRO A 256 -18.57 16.44 3.47
CA PRO A 256 -19.43 17.16 4.39
C PRO A 256 -20.83 16.59 4.22
N ALA A 257 -21.41 16.11 5.33
CA ALA A 257 -22.76 15.57 5.34
C ALA A 257 -23.64 16.51 4.51
N PRO A 258 -24.46 15.99 3.57
CA PRO A 258 -25.31 16.83 2.74
C PRO A 258 -25.96 17.86 3.64
N ALA A 259 -25.67 19.14 3.39
CA ALA A 259 -26.23 20.22 4.20
C ALA A 259 -27.72 19.95 4.29
N LEU A 260 -28.23 19.78 5.52
CA LEU A 260 -29.66 19.64 5.74
C LEU A 260 -30.33 20.74 4.91
N PRO A 261 -31.30 20.42 4.05
CA PRO A 261 -31.98 21.43 3.26
C PRO A 261 -32.43 22.51 4.23
N SER A 262 -31.98 23.75 3.98
CA SER A 262 -32.33 24.91 4.79
C SER A 262 -33.82 24.83 5.07
N ALA A 263 -34.20 24.85 6.36
CA ALA A 263 -35.59 24.80 6.77
C ALA A 263 -36.37 25.81 5.90
N PRO A 264 -37.52 25.41 5.31
CA PRO A 264 -38.31 26.30 4.49
C PRO A 264 -38.50 27.62 5.23
N ALA A 265 -38.21 28.74 4.56
CA ALA A 265 -38.47 30.06 5.13
C ALA A 265 -39.91 30.09 5.66
N PRO A 266 -40.15 30.61 6.88
CA PRO A 266 -41.49 30.69 7.43
C PRO A 266 -42.41 31.35 6.41
N ALA A 267 -43.54 30.72 6.14
CA ALA A 267 -44.51 31.19 5.16
C ALA A 267 -44.81 32.69 5.43
N PRO A 268 -44.86 33.54 4.39
CA PRO A 268 -45.21 34.94 4.56
C PRO A 268 -46.53 35.05 5.31
N ALA A 269 -46.58 35.94 6.31
CA ALA A 269 -47.82 36.25 7.01
C ALA A 269 -48.90 36.62 5.97
N PRO A 270 -50.15 36.15 6.14
CA PRO A 270 -51.22 36.39 5.18
C PRO A 270 -51.41 37.90 4.96
N ALA A 271 -51.46 38.30 3.69
CA ALA A 271 -51.69 39.67 3.29
C ALA A 271 -53.03 40.18 3.86
N PRO A 272 -53.12 41.44 4.29
CA PRO A 272 -54.37 42.04 4.73
C PRO A 272 -55.45 41.92 3.66
N ALA A 273 -56.68 41.58 4.07
CA ALA A 273 -57.82 41.47 3.18
C ALA A 273 -58.05 42.79 2.39
N PRO A 274 -58.40 42.70 1.10
CA PRO A 274 -58.62 43.89 0.27
C PRO A 274 -59.80 44.70 0.77
N ILE A 275 -59.58 46.00 0.95
CA ILE A 275 -60.64 46.99 1.17
C ILE A 275 -61.43 47.11 -0.13
N SER A 276 -62.75 46.96 -0.04
CA SER A 276 -63.67 47.04 -1.18
C SER A 276 -63.53 48.37 -1.92
N ALA A 277 -63.37 48.29 -3.25
CA ALA A 277 -63.32 49.45 -4.13
C ALA A 277 -64.69 50.15 -4.21
N PRO A 278 -64.72 51.50 -4.29
CA PRO A 278 -65.97 52.23 -4.49
C PRO A 278 -66.46 52.11 -5.94
N THR A 279 -67.79 52.10 -6.04
CA THR A 279 -68.63 52.01 -7.24
C THR A 279 -68.24 53.00 -8.35
N PRO A 280 -68.22 52.60 -9.64
CA PRO A 280 -67.95 53.52 -10.75
C PRO A 280 -69.11 54.48 -11.01
N ALA A 281 -68.79 55.75 -11.25
CA ALA A 281 -69.70 56.72 -11.85
C ALA A 281 -69.70 56.59 -13.39
N PRO A 282 -70.84 56.83 -14.07
CA PRO A 282 -70.95 56.71 -15.52
C PRO A 282 -70.50 57.98 -16.25
N VAL A 283 -70.55 57.93 -17.61
CA VAL A 283 -70.56 59.01 -18.63
C VAL A 283 -69.24 59.14 -19.42
N PRO A 284 -69.18 59.62 -20.70
CA PRO A 284 -70.11 59.68 -21.88
C PRO A 284 -69.49 59.05 -23.17
N PRO A 285 -70.18 59.05 -24.35
CA PRO A 285 -69.64 58.51 -25.61
C PRO A 285 -69.04 59.55 -26.60
N LEU A 286 -68.32 58.99 -27.61
CA LEU A 286 -67.88 59.51 -28.93
C LEU A 286 -66.45 60.10 -29.04
N PRO A 287 -65.77 60.12 -30.22
CA PRO A 287 -66.21 59.77 -31.58
C PRO A 287 -65.26 58.83 -32.40
N VAL A 288 -65.76 58.49 -33.59
CA VAL A 288 -65.18 57.68 -34.68
C VAL A 288 -63.98 58.36 -35.34
N GLU A 289 -62.90 57.63 -35.64
CA GLU A 289 -62.03 57.95 -36.78
C GLU A 289 -61.27 56.72 -37.33
N SER A 290 -60.77 56.90 -38.55
CA SER A 290 -60.69 55.96 -39.66
C SER A 290 -59.27 55.48 -39.98
N GLY A 291 -59.18 54.27 -40.56
CA GLY A 291 -58.06 53.79 -41.42
C GLY A 291 -56.82 53.29 -40.67
N ALA A 292 -56.05 52.29 -41.12
CA ALA A 292 -55.98 51.49 -42.34
C ALA A 292 -55.04 50.28 -42.03
N PRO A 293 -54.83 49.31 -42.94
CA PRO A 293 -54.52 47.92 -42.57
C PRO A 293 -53.02 47.58 -42.57
N VAL A 294 -52.62 46.58 -41.77
CA VAL A 294 -51.37 45.84 -42.01
C VAL A 294 -51.61 44.34 -41.87
N SER A 295 -51.19 43.63 -42.90
CA SER A 295 -51.35 42.19 -43.21
C SER A 295 -50.67 41.22 -42.23
N PRO A 296 -51.06 39.93 -42.28
CA PRO A 296 -50.68 38.91 -41.30
C PRO A 296 -49.33 38.23 -41.61
N ALA A 297 -48.60 37.89 -40.54
CA ALA A 297 -47.49 36.94 -40.60
C ALA A 297 -48.01 35.49 -40.43
N PRO A 298 -47.59 34.52 -41.27
CA PRO A 298 -48.02 33.14 -41.16
C PRO A 298 -47.16 32.31 -40.17
N ALA A 299 -47.79 31.21 -39.77
CA ALA A 299 -47.46 30.24 -38.74
C ALA A 299 -46.20 29.36 -39.02
N PRO A 300 -45.72 28.57 -38.02
CA PRO A 300 -44.43 27.88 -38.08
C PRO A 300 -44.51 26.52 -38.80
N SER A 301 -43.43 26.16 -39.50
CA SER A 301 -43.28 24.88 -40.20
C SER A 301 -42.91 23.72 -39.26
N ALA A 302 -43.49 22.56 -39.57
CA ALA A 302 -43.36 21.26 -38.93
C ALA A 302 -41.98 20.57 -39.14
N PRO A 303 -41.68 19.47 -38.42
CA PRO A 303 -40.38 18.80 -38.42
C PRO A 303 -40.22 17.77 -39.56
N GLY A 304 -39.03 17.73 -40.15
CA GLY A 304 -38.61 16.75 -41.17
C GLY A 304 -38.09 15.45 -40.56
N ALA A 305 -38.45 14.34 -41.22
CA ALA A 305 -38.17 12.95 -40.88
C ALA A 305 -36.71 12.50 -41.23
N PRO A 306 -36.29 11.26 -40.87
CA PRO A 306 -34.89 10.87 -40.71
C PRO A 306 -34.23 10.34 -41.99
N GLY A 307 -32.95 10.68 -42.17
CA GLY A 307 -32.06 10.14 -43.21
C GLY A 307 -31.24 8.95 -42.72
N ALA A 308 -31.26 7.87 -43.51
CA ALA A 308 -30.56 6.61 -43.33
C ALA A 308 -29.03 6.69 -43.66
N PRO A 309 -28.23 5.63 -43.42
CA PRO A 309 -26.80 5.71 -43.12
C PRO A 309 -25.87 5.70 -44.36
N SER A 310 -24.69 6.31 -44.20
CA SER A 310 -23.57 6.21 -45.13
C SER A 310 -22.62 5.04 -44.79
N PRO A 311 -21.97 4.41 -45.80
CA PRO A 311 -21.22 3.17 -45.67
C PRO A 311 -19.71 3.33 -45.38
N GLU A 312 -19.12 2.26 -44.86
CA GLU A 312 -17.68 2.01 -44.69
C GLU A 312 -16.84 2.18 -45.97
N PRO A 313 -15.57 2.60 -45.86
CA PRO A 313 -14.59 2.45 -46.93
C PRO A 313 -13.79 1.13 -46.81
N LYS A 314 -13.86 0.34 -47.89
CA LYS A 314 -13.03 -0.83 -48.21
C LYS A 314 -11.54 -0.47 -48.33
N LEU A 315 -10.69 -1.27 -47.71
CA LEU A 315 -9.26 -1.41 -48.02
C LEU A 315 -9.07 -2.33 -49.26
N PRO A 316 -8.10 -2.06 -50.16
CA PRO A 316 -7.75 -2.98 -51.22
C PRO A 316 -6.72 -4.03 -50.79
N ALA A 317 -6.85 -5.20 -51.40
CA ALA A 317 -6.05 -6.40 -51.24
C ALA A 317 -4.77 -6.44 -52.09
N GLY A 318 -3.85 -7.33 -51.70
CA GLY A 318 -2.69 -7.80 -52.47
C GLY A 318 -1.40 -7.70 -51.67
N GLU A 319 -0.48 -8.66 -51.60
CA GLU A 319 -0.36 -9.98 -52.20
C GLU A 319 0.72 -10.76 -51.42
N SER A 320 0.57 -12.08 -51.43
CA SER A 320 1.50 -13.13 -51.02
C SER A 320 2.98 -12.91 -51.37
N SER A 321 3.90 -13.16 -50.43
CA SER A 321 5.21 -13.84 -50.67
C SER A 321 5.85 -14.36 -49.37
N ALA A 322 6.43 -15.55 -49.48
CA ALA A 322 7.00 -16.42 -48.45
C ALA A 322 8.43 -15.99 -48.00
N PRO A 323 9.11 -16.73 -47.08
CA PRO A 323 9.98 -16.15 -46.05
C PRO A 323 11.43 -15.86 -46.49
N ALA A 324 11.99 -14.79 -45.93
CA ALA A 324 13.40 -14.44 -46.07
C ALA A 324 14.28 -15.23 -45.10
N ALA A 325 15.48 -15.54 -45.61
CA ALA A 325 16.43 -16.52 -45.11
C ALA A 325 17.20 -16.11 -43.84
N GLN A 326 17.59 -17.13 -43.08
CA GLN A 326 18.63 -17.08 -42.04
C GLN A 326 19.99 -16.65 -42.61
N PRO A 327 20.78 -15.83 -41.89
CA PRO A 327 22.20 -15.71 -42.19
C PRO A 327 22.98 -16.90 -41.60
N LYS A 328 23.76 -17.52 -42.48
CA LYS A 328 24.69 -18.64 -42.24
C LYS A 328 25.70 -18.30 -41.14
N ARG A 329 25.80 -19.16 -40.12
CA ARG A 329 26.99 -19.33 -39.28
C ARG A 329 28.07 -20.08 -40.09
N PRO A 330 29.33 -19.63 -40.14
CA PRO A 330 30.44 -20.48 -40.50
C PRO A 330 30.93 -21.31 -39.29
N SER A 331 31.28 -22.56 -39.59
CA SER A 331 31.80 -23.61 -38.71
C SER A 331 33.33 -23.54 -38.61
N SER A 332 33.89 -23.78 -37.39
CA SER A 332 35.15 -24.48 -37.00
C SER A 332 36.46 -24.18 -37.79
N ALA A 333 37.67 -23.98 -37.26
CA ALA A 333 38.41 -24.15 -35.98
C ALA A 333 39.84 -23.51 -36.19
N PRO A 334 40.92 -23.68 -35.37
CA PRO A 334 41.08 -24.27 -34.04
C PRO A 334 41.85 -23.39 -33.00
N ALA A 335 41.88 -23.94 -31.78
CA ALA A 335 42.67 -23.63 -30.57
C ALA A 335 43.83 -22.62 -30.63
N THR A 336 43.79 -21.69 -29.67
CA THR A 336 44.97 -21.18 -28.96
C THR A 336 44.70 -21.22 -27.46
N ASP A 337 45.58 -21.91 -26.74
CA ASP A 337 45.63 -22.02 -25.29
C ASP A 337 45.69 -20.65 -24.61
N GLU A 338 44.80 -20.41 -23.64
CA GLU A 338 45.03 -19.47 -22.55
C GLU A 338 44.57 -20.08 -21.21
N PRO A 339 45.28 -19.75 -20.10
CA PRO A 339 45.28 -20.57 -18.90
C PRO A 339 44.02 -20.36 -18.04
N ALA A 340 43.59 -21.46 -17.44
CA ALA A 340 42.48 -21.55 -16.50
C ALA A 340 42.65 -20.55 -15.34
N SER A 341 41.69 -19.63 -15.22
CA SER A 341 41.45 -18.88 -14.00
C SER A 341 40.89 -19.83 -12.94
N ASP A 342 41.73 -20.15 -11.95
CA ASP A 342 41.36 -20.77 -10.69
C ASP A 342 40.29 -19.92 -9.97
N ARG A 343 39.02 -20.25 -10.18
CA ARG A 343 37.95 -19.91 -9.23
C ARG A 343 37.67 -21.15 -8.38
N PRO A 344 37.82 -21.09 -7.05
CA PRO A 344 37.54 -22.22 -6.21
C PRO A 344 36.04 -22.55 -6.27
N ARG A 345 35.71 -23.77 -6.70
CA ARG A 345 34.38 -24.34 -6.52
C ARG A 345 34.09 -24.42 -5.02
N GLN A 346 33.35 -23.46 -4.49
CA GLN A 346 32.79 -23.53 -3.15
C GLN A 346 31.87 -24.77 -3.08
N SER A 347 32.27 -25.74 -2.26
CA SER A 347 31.53 -26.99 -2.09
C SER A 347 30.15 -26.73 -1.48
N SER A 348 29.16 -27.53 -1.87
CA SER A 348 27.79 -27.52 -1.30
C SER A 348 27.74 -27.68 0.22
N ARG A 349 28.80 -28.26 0.81
CA ARG A 349 28.99 -28.35 2.27
C ARG A 349 29.29 -26.99 2.93
N GLY A 350 29.99 -26.09 2.24
CA GLY A 350 30.25 -24.74 2.72
C GLY A 350 28.98 -23.91 2.86
N ASN A 351 28.08 -24.00 1.87
CA ASN A 351 26.79 -23.29 1.90
C ASN A 351 25.85 -23.85 2.98
N ALA A 352 25.86 -25.16 3.21
CA ALA A 352 25.07 -25.78 4.28
C ALA A 352 25.56 -25.37 5.67
N LEU A 353 26.88 -25.33 5.89
CA LEU A 353 27.47 -24.90 7.17
C LEU A 353 27.21 -23.41 7.43
N LEU A 354 27.30 -22.56 6.39
CA LEU A 354 26.98 -21.13 6.50
C LEU A 354 25.50 -20.91 6.82
N ALA A 355 24.59 -21.67 6.19
CA ALA A 355 23.17 -21.62 6.48
C ALA A 355 22.83 -22.09 7.90
N GLN A 356 23.55 -23.11 8.41
CA GLN A 356 23.38 -23.62 9.76
C GLN A 356 23.93 -22.64 10.82
N LEU A 357 25.06 -21.97 10.54
CA LEU A 357 25.59 -20.88 11.37
C LEU A 357 24.67 -19.66 11.37
N ARG A 358 24.10 -19.28 10.22
CA ARG A 358 23.10 -18.22 10.12
C ARG A 358 21.87 -18.54 10.97
N ARG A 359 21.35 -19.77 10.93
CA ARG A 359 20.24 -20.21 11.79
C ARG A 359 20.59 -20.17 13.28
N MET A 360 21.79 -20.60 13.68
CA MET A 360 22.20 -20.57 15.09
C MET A 360 22.36 -19.13 15.61
N ILE A 361 22.98 -18.24 14.84
CA ILE A 361 23.18 -16.84 15.23
C ILE A 361 21.84 -16.11 15.28
N LEU A 362 20.95 -16.35 14.30
CA LEU A 362 19.61 -15.76 14.28
C LEU A 362 18.79 -16.22 15.50
N ASN A 363 18.82 -17.51 15.85
CA ASN A 363 18.14 -18.02 17.04
C ASN A 363 18.74 -17.47 18.34
N PHE A 364 20.06 -17.29 18.41
CA PHE A 364 20.74 -16.73 19.58
C PHE A 364 20.38 -15.25 19.78
N ILE A 365 20.40 -14.45 18.72
CA ILE A 365 20.02 -13.03 18.76
C ILE A 365 18.54 -12.89 19.16
N ILE A 366 17.64 -13.64 18.52
CA ILE A 366 16.20 -13.57 18.82
C ILE A 366 15.91 -14.00 20.26
N SER A 367 16.56 -15.07 20.74
CA SER A 367 16.35 -15.55 22.11
C SER A 367 16.90 -14.59 23.16
N HIS A 368 17.97 -13.84 22.85
CA HIS A 368 18.59 -12.90 23.80
C HIS A 368 17.82 -11.58 23.93
N TYR A 369 17.14 -11.15 22.86
CA TYR A 369 16.37 -9.91 22.86
C TYR A 369 14.91 -10.08 23.32
N LEU A 370 14.28 -11.24 23.09
CA LEU A 370 12.94 -11.52 23.64
C LEU A 370 12.94 -11.70 25.18
N THR A 371 14.09 -12.00 25.79
CA THR A 371 14.22 -12.13 27.26
C THR A 371 14.56 -10.83 27.99
N ARG A 372 14.87 -9.74 27.27
CA ARG A 372 15.24 -8.44 27.90
C ARG A 372 14.13 -7.38 27.85
N GLY A 373 12.94 -7.75 27.37
CA GLY A 373 11.72 -6.94 27.41
C GLY A 373 10.78 -7.28 28.57
N GLN A 374 11.32 -7.66 29.74
CA GLN A 374 10.56 -7.72 31.00
C GLN A 374 11.07 -6.68 31.97
#